data_AF-W1WN70-F1
#
_entry.id   AF-W1WN70-F1
#
_cell.length_a   1.000
_cell.length_b   1.000
_cell.length_c   1.000
_cell.angle_alpha   90.00
_cell.angle_beta   90.00
_cell.angle_gamma   90.00
#
_symmetry.space_group_name_H-M   'P 1'
#
loop_
_entity.id
_entity.type
_entity.pdbx_description
1 polymer ?
#
loop_
_entity_poly.entity_id
_entity_poly.type
_entity_poly.pdbx_seq_one_letter_code
_entity_poly.pdbx_strand_id
1 'polypeptide(L)'
;LGKGHYFESPIEFKKGEAVRIGNIIFIPALLVGIITFVIGFFTKLGALVGLGIAAIIAMGAALYITKGSFNQGFHEGRRLIDAIGWTAILSQLLAALGYLFNLAGVGKIISSAVASVVPADNVFLVVVAYCIGMVIFTMIMGNAFAAFAMITSAIG
;
A
#
# COMPACT_ATOMS: atom_id res chain seq x y z
N LEU A 1 2.12 29.54 0.44
CA LEU A 1 1.84 28.18 -0.09
C LEU A 1 0.83 28.33 -1.22
N GLY A 2 1.33 28.48 -2.45
CA GLY A 2 0.48 28.76 -3.61
C GLY A 2 -0.48 27.61 -3.88
N LYS A 3 -1.77 27.91 -4.03
CA LYS A 3 -2.75 26.94 -4.49
C LYS A 3 -2.32 26.49 -5.87
N GLY A 4 -1.84 25.25 -5.99
CA GLY A 4 -1.56 24.64 -7.28
C GLY A 4 -2.85 24.67 -8.10
N HIS A 5 -2.86 25.44 -9.19
CA HIS A 5 -3.92 25.35 -10.19
C HIS A 5 -3.71 24.03 -10.94
N TYR A 6 -4.32 22.96 -10.43
CA TYR A 6 -4.48 21.74 -11.19
C TYR A 6 -5.54 22.05 -12.24
N PHE A 7 -5.13 22.18 -13.51
CA PHE A 7 -6.03 22.34 -14.65
C PHE A 7 -6.93 21.09 -14.74
N GLU A 8 -8.05 21.11 -14.03
CA GLU A 8 -9.06 20.07 -14.16
C GLU A 8 -9.79 20.25 -15.50
N SER A 9 -9.90 19.17 -16.25
CA SER A 9 -10.69 19.16 -17.48
C SER A 9 -12.17 19.49 -17.18
N PRO A 10 -12.84 20.26 -18.05
CA PRO A 10 -14.25 20.62 -17.87
C PRO A 10 -15.14 19.39 -17.67
N ILE A 11 -16.19 19.53 -16.85
CA ILE A 11 -17.12 18.43 -16.51
C ILE A 11 -17.77 17.83 -17.77
N GLU A 12 -18.07 18.66 -18.77
CA GLU A 12 -18.56 18.27 -20.10
C GLU A 12 -17.59 17.31 -20.82
N PHE A 13 -16.28 17.63 -20.79
CA PHE A 13 -15.24 16.79 -21.38
C PHE A 13 -15.10 15.46 -20.63
N LYS A 14 -15.16 15.48 -19.30
CA LYS A 14 -15.12 14.27 -18.46
C LYS A 14 -16.30 13.34 -18.75
N LYS A 15 -17.52 13.88 -18.97
CA LYS A 15 -18.70 13.09 -19.35
C LYS A 15 -18.59 12.48 -20.74
N GLY A 16 -18.09 13.24 -21.73
CA GLY A 16 -17.87 12.74 -23.09
C GLY A 16 -16.85 11.60 -23.15
N GLU A 17 -15.75 11.73 -22.42
CA GLU A 17 -14.72 10.68 -22.33
C GLU A 17 -15.20 9.46 -21.53
N ALA A 18 -16.03 9.65 -20.50
CA ALA A 18 -16.61 8.54 -19.74
C ALA A 18 -17.50 7.64 -20.62
N VAL A 19 -18.28 8.24 -21.52
CA VAL A 19 -19.10 7.50 -22.50
C VAL A 19 -18.22 6.81 -23.56
N ARG A 20 -17.12 7.46 -23.99
CA ARG A 20 -16.20 6.89 -24.99
C ARG A 20 -15.38 5.71 -24.45
N ILE A 21 -14.91 5.80 -23.21
CA ILE A 21 -13.99 4.82 -22.60
C ILE A 21 -14.78 3.67 -21.95
N GLY A 22 -15.94 3.95 -21.36
CA GLY A 22 -16.78 2.93 -20.71
C GLY A 22 -16.00 2.06 -19.72
N ASN A 23 -16.35 0.77 -19.64
CA ASN A 23 -15.71 -0.18 -18.72
C ASN A 23 -14.26 -0.55 -19.09
N ILE A 24 -13.73 -0.08 -20.22
CA ILE A 24 -12.37 -0.42 -20.67
C ILE A 24 -11.31 0.18 -19.71
N ILE A 25 -11.66 1.22 -18.94
CA ILE A 25 -10.80 1.80 -17.90
C ILE A 25 -10.47 0.84 -16.75
N PHE A 26 -11.24 -0.23 -16.58
CA PHE A 26 -10.94 -1.28 -15.60
C PHE A 26 -9.80 -2.20 -16.05
N ILE A 27 -9.49 -2.27 -17.35
CA ILE A 27 -8.46 -3.17 -17.88
C ILE A 27 -7.07 -2.84 -17.28
N PRO A 28 -6.59 -1.57 -17.30
CA PRO A 28 -5.34 -1.22 -16.64
C PRO A 28 -5.33 -1.56 -15.14
N ALA A 29 -6.43 -1.32 -14.43
CA ALA A 29 -6.52 -1.60 -12.99
C ALA A 29 -6.46 -3.11 -12.70
N LEU A 30 -7.16 -3.94 -13.47
CA LEU A 30 -7.12 -5.39 -13.38
C LEU A 30 -5.73 -5.95 -13.74
N LEU A 31 -5.07 -5.38 -14.76
CA LEU A 31 -3.73 -5.78 -15.16
C LEU A 31 -2.73 -5.63 -14.02
N VAL A 32 -2.81 -4.56 -13.22
CA VAL A 32 -1.92 -4.38 -12.06
C VAL A 32 -2.01 -5.58 -11.12
N GLY A 33 -3.23 -5.96 -10.71
CA GLY A 33 -3.45 -7.07 -9.79
C GLY A 33 -3.02 -8.41 -10.36
N ILE A 34 -3.44 -8.71 -11.60
CA ILE A 34 -3.15 -10.01 -12.25
C ILE A 34 -1.65 -10.19 -12.45
N ILE A 35 -0.96 -9.19 -13.01
CA ILE A 35 0.48 -9.29 -13.28
C ILE A 35 1.27 -9.38 -11.97
N THR A 36 0.90 -8.58 -10.96
CA THR A 36 1.56 -8.64 -9.64
C THR A 36 1.41 -10.02 -9.00
N PHE A 37 0.21 -10.61 -9.06
CA PHE A 37 -0.04 -11.95 -8.53
C PHE A 37 0.76 -13.02 -9.29
N VAL A 38 0.75 -12.97 -10.62
CA VAL A 38 1.49 -13.94 -11.46
C VAL A 38 2.99 -13.85 -11.18
N ILE A 39 3.57 -12.66 -11.16
CA ILE A 39 5.01 -12.50 -10.88
C ILE A 39 5.32 -12.89 -9.44
N GLY A 40 4.51 -12.47 -8.46
CA GLY A 40 4.74 -12.74 -7.05
C GLY A 40 4.65 -14.22 -6.68
N PHE A 41 3.77 -14.98 -7.33
CA PHE A 41 3.55 -16.40 -7.00
C PHE A 41 4.42 -17.35 -7.84
N PHE A 42 4.61 -17.05 -9.13
CA PHE A 42 5.35 -17.93 -10.05
C PHE A 42 6.83 -17.57 -10.19
N THR A 43 7.25 -16.40 -9.72
CA THR A 43 8.64 -15.92 -9.90
C THR A 43 9.32 -15.64 -8.57
N LYS A 44 10.64 -15.87 -8.51
CA LYS A 44 11.48 -15.52 -7.35
C LYS A 44 11.73 -14.01 -7.20
N LEU A 45 11.22 -13.18 -8.11
CA LEU A 45 11.38 -11.72 -8.10
C LEU A 45 10.60 -11.06 -6.95
N GLY A 46 9.63 -11.75 -6.36
CA GLY A 46 8.82 -11.24 -5.26
C GLY A 46 7.71 -10.28 -5.70
N ALA A 47 6.70 -10.11 -4.85
CA ALA A 47 5.51 -9.32 -5.16
C ALA A 47 5.81 -7.84 -5.41
N LEU A 48 6.81 -7.26 -4.73
CA LEU A 48 7.17 -5.84 -4.88
C LEU A 48 7.71 -5.52 -6.29
N VAL A 49 8.58 -6.38 -6.81
CA VAL A 49 9.14 -6.23 -8.16
C VAL A 49 8.05 -6.50 -9.20
N GLY A 50 7.18 -7.50 -8.94
CA GLY A 50 5.99 -7.77 -9.75
C GLY A 50 5.07 -6.55 -9.88
N LEU A 51 4.82 -5.86 -8.76
CA LEU A 51 4.02 -4.63 -8.74
C LEU A 51 4.65 -3.51 -9.58
N GLY A 52 5.98 -3.33 -9.50
CA GLY A 52 6.68 -2.33 -10.31
C GLY A 52 6.55 -2.59 -11.82
N ILE A 53 6.74 -3.84 -12.24
CA ILE A 53 6.56 -4.26 -13.65
C ILE A 53 5.10 -4.09 -14.08
N ALA A 54 4.17 -4.52 -13.24
CA ALA A 54 2.74 -4.41 -13.48
C ALA A 54 2.29 -2.96 -13.67
N ALA A 55 2.83 -2.03 -12.86
CA ALA A 55 2.54 -0.60 -12.96
C ALA A 55 3.00 0.00 -14.29
N ILE A 56 4.19 -0.37 -14.79
CA ILE A 56 4.69 0.11 -16.09
C ILE A 56 3.80 -0.39 -17.24
N ILE A 57 3.46 -1.68 -17.22
CA ILE A 57 2.59 -2.28 -18.25
C ILE A 57 1.19 -1.68 -18.20
N ALA A 58 0.61 -1.53 -17.01
CA ALA A 58 -0.70 -0.91 -16.82
C ALA A 58 -0.72 0.55 -17.25
N MET A 59 0.35 1.32 -16.99
CA MET A 59 0.50 2.69 -17.48
C MET A 59 0.53 2.73 -19.02
N GLY A 60 1.26 1.81 -19.66
CA GLY A 60 1.25 1.68 -21.12
C GLY A 60 -0.14 1.38 -21.68
N ALA A 61 -0.84 0.41 -21.08
CA ALA A 61 -2.21 0.07 -21.47
C ALA A 61 -3.18 1.24 -21.26
N ALA A 62 -3.07 1.96 -20.14
CA ALA A 62 -3.89 3.13 -19.84
C ALA A 62 -3.69 4.24 -20.87
N LEU A 63 -2.44 4.55 -21.23
CA LEU A 63 -2.12 5.56 -22.24
C LEU A 63 -2.63 5.15 -23.63
N TYR A 64 -2.55 3.87 -23.98
CA TYR A 64 -3.09 3.34 -25.24
C TYR A 64 -4.62 3.48 -25.34
N ILE A 65 -5.34 3.13 -24.26
CA ILE A 65 -6.82 3.20 -24.21
C ILE A 65 -7.32 4.65 -24.19
N THR A 66 -6.71 5.49 -23.32
CA THR A 66 -7.12 6.89 -23.17
C THR A 66 -6.62 7.78 -24.29
N LYS A 67 -5.63 7.32 -25.08
CA LYS A 67 -4.88 8.12 -26.06
C LYS A 67 -4.28 9.39 -25.45
N GLY A 68 -4.03 9.36 -24.14
CA GLY A 68 -3.44 10.46 -23.38
C GLY A 68 -1.94 10.60 -23.62
N SER A 69 -1.38 11.74 -23.23
CA SER A 69 0.07 11.95 -23.30
C SER A 69 0.78 11.36 -22.07
N PHE A 70 2.03 10.92 -22.23
CA PHE A 70 2.84 10.41 -21.12
C PHE A 70 3.04 11.46 -20.02
N ASN A 71 3.22 12.74 -20.40
CA ASN A 71 3.33 13.85 -19.45
C ASN A 71 2.07 14.01 -18.60
N GLN A 72 0.87 13.78 -19.17
CA GLN A 72 -0.38 13.82 -18.42
C GLN A 72 -0.41 12.76 -17.32
N GLY A 73 0.11 11.54 -17.59
CA GLY A 73 0.27 10.50 -16.58
C GLY A 73 1.19 10.91 -15.43
N PHE A 74 2.31 11.58 -15.73
CA PHE A 74 3.23 12.09 -14.71
C PHE A 74 2.64 13.23 -13.87
N HIS A 75 1.94 14.18 -14.51
CA HIS A 75 1.26 15.27 -13.80
C HIS A 75 0.18 14.75 -12.86
N GLU A 76 -0.61 13.78 -13.31
CA GLU A 76 -1.64 13.16 -12.49
C GLU A 76 -1.02 12.33 -11.36
N GLY A 77 0.06 11.58 -11.62
CA GLY A 77 0.81 10.87 -10.60
C GLY A 77 1.35 11.80 -9.51
N ARG A 78 1.89 12.97 -9.89
CA ARG A 78 2.33 13.99 -8.92
C ARG A 78 1.16 14.52 -8.10
N ARG A 79 0.04 14.85 -8.74
CA ARG A 79 -1.18 15.29 -8.03
C ARG A 79 -1.67 14.25 -7.02
N LEU A 80 -1.65 12.97 -7.39
CA LEU A 80 -2.00 11.87 -6.50
C LEU A 80 -1.01 11.74 -5.34
N ILE A 81 0.29 11.78 -5.61
CA ILE A 81 1.34 11.74 -4.58
C ILE A 81 1.20 12.93 -3.62
N ASP A 82 0.92 14.13 -4.13
CA ASP A 82 0.69 15.32 -3.30
C ASP A 82 -0.55 15.14 -2.41
N ALA A 83 -1.63 14.56 -2.95
CA ALA A 83 -2.86 14.29 -2.21
C ALA A 83 -2.67 13.23 -1.10
N ILE A 84 -1.84 12.22 -1.33
CA ILE A 84 -1.52 11.16 -0.34
C ILE A 84 -0.17 11.38 0.36
N GLY A 85 0.44 12.56 0.19
CA GLY A 85 1.84 12.79 0.58
C GLY A 85 2.08 12.63 2.08
N TRP A 86 1.13 13.07 2.89
CA TRP A 86 1.18 12.89 4.34
C TRP A 86 1.16 11.40 4.74
N THR A 87 0.29 10.59 4.13
CA THR A 87 0.24 9.14 4.37
C THR A 87 1.48 8.40 3.85
N ALA A 88 2.05 8.87 2.73
CA ALA A 88 3.23 8.28 2.13
C ALA A 88 4.45 8.45 3.07
N ILE A 89 4.64 9.66 3.61
CA ILE A 89 5.70 9.94 4.58
C ILE A 89 5.47 9.15 5.87
N LEU A 90 4.23 9.11 6.37
CA LEU A 90 3.88 8.36 7.57
C LEU A 90 4.26 6.87 7.44
N SER A 91 3.94 6.25 6.30
CA SER A 91 4.26 4.83 6.05
C SER A 91 5.76 4.55 6.12
N GLN A 92 6.60 5.46 5.61
CA GLN A 92 8.06 5.33 5.68
C GLN A 92 8.59 5.48 7.11
N LEU A 93 8.06 6.44 7.88
CA LEU A 93 8.44 6.62 9.28
C LEU A 93 8.05 5.40 10.13
N LEU A 94 6.90 4.79 9.86
CA LEU A 94 6.45 3.57 10.54
C LEU A 94 7.32 2.36 10.23
N ALA A 95 7.74 2.21 8.98
CA ALA A 95 8.69 1.16 8.59
C ALA A 95 10.04 1.34 9.32
N ALA A 96 10.54 2.57 9.39
CA ALA A 96 11.77 2.89 10.12
C ALA A 96 11.62 2.65 11.64
N LEU A 97 10.47 2.97 12.22
CA LEU A 97 10.17 2.72 13.63
C LEU A 97 10.12 1.21 13.94
N GLY A 98 9.45 0.43 13.09
CA GLY A 98 9.42 -1.03 13.21
C GLY A 98 10.83 -1.63 13.15
N TYR A 99 11.66 -1.16 12.22
CA TYR A 99 13.06 -1.55 12.12
C TYR A 99 13.87 -1.15 13.37
N LEU A 100 13.69 0.07 13.89
CA LEU A 100 14.35 0.54 15.12
C LEU A 100 13.95 -0.30 16.33
N PHE A 101 12.68 -0.66 16.48
CA PHE A 101 12.21 -1.52 17.58
C PHE A 101 12.73 -2.96 17.47
N ASN A 102 12.88 -3.47 16.25
CA ASN A 102 13.52 -4.76 16.02
C ASN A 102 15.00 -4.72 16.48
N LEU A 103 15.74 -3.68 16.10
CA LEU A 103 17.12 -3.48 16.56
C LEU A 103 17.24 -3.26 18.07
N ALA A 104 16.27 -2.56 18.68
CA ALA A 104 16.20 -2.36 20.13
C ALA A 104 15.80 -3.62 20.92
N GLY A 105 15.48 -4.72 20.23
CA GLY A 105 15.13 -6.00 20.86
C GLY A 105 13.71 -6.08 21.43
N VAL A 106 12.88 -5.06 21.20
CA VAL A 106 11.50 -5.01 21.70
C VAL A 106 10.65 -6.14 21.11
N GLY A 107 10.84 -6.44 19.82
CA GLY A 107 10.15 -7.55 19.14
C GLY A 107 10.46 -8.92 19.75
N LYS A 108 11.71 -9.16 20.20
CA LYS A 108 12.10 -10.40 20.89
C LYS A 108 11.43 -10.53 22.26
N ILE A 109 11.33 -9.45 23.02
CA ILE A 109 10.69 -9.46 24.34
C ILE A 109 9.20 -9.80 24.21
N ILE A 110 8.52 -9.18 23.24
CA ILE A 110 7.08 -9.40 23.01
C ILE A 110 6.81 -10.78 22.42
N SER A 111 7.58 -11.23 21.42
CA SER A 111 7.45 -12.59 20.86
C SER A 111 7.64 -13.68 21.92
N SER A 112 8.63 -13.52 22.81
CA SER A 112 8.86 -14.45 23.93
C SER A 112 7.67 -14.50 24.90
N ALA A 113 7.11 -13.34 25.23
CA ALA A 113 5.92 -13.24 26.08
C ALA A 113 4.71 -13.93 25.43
N VAL A 114 4.47 -13.69 24.13
CA VAL A 114 3.36 -14.31 23.39
C VAL A 114 3.57 -15.82 23.23
N ALA A 115 4.78 -16.28 22.90
CA ALA A 115 5.09 -17.70 22.71
C ALA A 115 4.93 -18.53 24.00
N SER A 116 5.05 -17.91 25.18
CA SER A 116 4.79 -18.59 26.46
C SER A 116 3.30 -18.89 26.72
N VAL A 117 2.40 -18.19 26.02
CA VAL A 117 0.95 -18.30 26.20
C VAL A 117 0.27 -18.94 25.00
N VAL A 118 0.85 -18.79 23.80
CA VAL A 118 0.28 -19.23 22.53
C VAL A 118 1.21 -20.24 21.83
N PRO A 119 0.79 -21.51 21.68
CA PRO A 119 1.47 -22.46 20.80
C PRO A 119 1.42 -21.96 19.35
N ALA A 120 2.59 -21.85 18.70
CA ALA A 120 2.74 -21.30 17.35
C ALA A 120 2.01 -22.12 16.25
N ASP A 121 1.63 -23.35 16.59
CA ASP A 121 0.88 -24.30 15.78
C ASP A 121 -0.61 -23.96 15.65
N ASN A 122 -1.17 -23.12 16.54
CA ASN A 122 -2.57 -22.72 16.46
C ASN A 122 -2.75 -21.30 15.90
N VAL A 123 -2.99 -21.22 14.59
CA VAL A 123 -3.24 -19.97 13.85
C VAL A 123 -4.35 -19.13 14.49
N PHE A 124 -5.37 -19.75 15.09
CA PHE A 124 -6.45 -19.03 15.75
C PHE A 124 -5.95 -18.22 16.96
N LEU A 125 -5.13 -18.82 17.81
CA LEU A 125 -4.56 -18.13 18.97
C LEU A 125 -3.58 -17.03 18.55
N VAL A 126 -2.83 -17.23 17.46
CA VAL A 126 -1.93 -16.19 16.90
C VAL A 126 -2.73 -14.97 16.45
N VAL A 127 -3.85 -15.16 15.75
CA VAL A 127 -4.74 -14.06 15.34
C VAL A 127 -5.34 -13.35 16.56
N VAL A 128 -5.80 -14.10 17.57
CA VAL A 128 -6.34 -13.51 18.80
C VAL A 128 -5.27 -12.69 19.54
N ALA A 129 -4.05 -13.21 19.67
CA ALA A 129 -2.93 -12.49 20.28
C ALA A 129 -2.56 -11.22 19.48
N TYR A 130 -2.59 -11.29 18.15
CA TYR A 130 -2.40 -10.12 17.28
C TYR A 130 -3.49 -9.07 17.53
N CYS A 131 -4.76 -9.46 17.58
CA CYS A 131 -5.87 -8.55 17.84
C CYS A 131 -5.76 -7.88 19.21
N ILE A 132 -5.50 -8.65 20.28
CA ILE A 132 -5.35 -8.11 21.64
C ILE A 132 -4.12 -7.20 21.72
N GLY A 133 -2.99 -7.63 21.15
CA GLY A 133 -1.78 -6.82 21.07
C GLY A 133 -2.04 -5.49 20.36
N MET A 134 -2.73 -5.51 19.23
CA MET A 134 -3.05 -4.30 18.48
C MET A 134 -3.93 -3.34 19.30
N VAL A 135 -4.92 -3.86 20.04
CA VAL A 135 -5.77 -3.05 20.94
C VAL A 135 -4.95 -2.39 22.05
N ILE A 136 -4.11 -3.15 22.76
CA ILE A 136 -3.28 -2.64 23.86
C ILE A 136 -2.27 -1.61 23.34
N PHE A 137 -1.54 -1.92 22.28
CA PHE A 137 -0.53 -1.01 21.74
C PHE A 137 -1.12 0.23 21.08
N THR A 138 -2.32 0.14 20.52
CA THR A 138 -3.05 1.32 20.03
C THR A 138 -3.43 2.24 21.19
N MET A 139 -3.85 1.69 22.34
CA MET A 139 -4.10 2.50 23.54
C MET A 139 -2.82 3.17 24.07
N ILE A 140 -1.68 2.48 24.05
CA ILE A 140 -0.39 3.03 24.53
C ILE A 140 0.15 4.11 23.60
N MET A 141 0.17 3.86 22.28
CA MET A 141 0.74 4.79 21.30
C MET A 141 -0.24 5.87 20.84
N GLY A 142 -1.53 5.72 21.13
CA GLY A 142 -2.58 6.65 20.70
C GLY A 142 -2.87 6.64 19.19
N ASN A 143 -2.31 5.68 18.44
CA ASN A 143 -2.53 5.54 16.99
C ASN A 143 -2.34 4.07 16.53
N ALA A 144 -3.29 3.57 15.75
CA ALA A 144 -3.28 2.22 15.20
C ALA A 144 -2.13 1.96 14.21
N PHE A 145 -1.70 2.98 13.46
CA PHE A 145 -0.61 2.86 12.49
C PHE A 145 0.75 2.55 13.15
N ALA A 146 1.02 3.15 14.31
CA ALA A 146 2.22 2.87 15.09
C ALA A 146 2.16 1.48 15.75
N ALA A 147 0.97 1.11 16.25
CA ALA A 147 0.71 -0.23 16.80
C ALA A 147 0.92 -1.34 15.79
N PHE A 148 0.46 -1.13 14.54
CA PHE A 148 0.61 -2.09 13.47
C PHE A 148 2.07 -2.45 13.18
N ALA A 149 2.94 -1.44 13.03
CA ALA A 149 4.36 -1.67 12.75
C ALA A 149 5.03 -2.52 13.84
N MET A 150 4.71 -2.25 15.11
CA MET A 150 5.28 -2.99 16.23
C MET A 150 4.76 -4.42 16.34
N ILE A 151 3.45 -4.63 16.32
CA ILE A 151 2.86 -5.97 16.47
C ILE A 151 3.28 -6.86 15.31
N THR A 152 3.34 -6.31 14.09
CA THR A 152 3.78 -7.06 12.91
C THR A 152 5.25 -7.48 13.03
N SER A 153 6.13 -6.66 13.59
CA SER A 153 7.53 -7.05 13.87
C SER A 153 7.71 -7.96 15.09
N ALA A 154 6.68 -8.12 15.93
CA ALA A 154 6.73 -8.92 17.15
C ALA A 154 6.12 -10.32 16.98
N ILE A 155 5.09 -10.47 16.14
CA ILE A 155 4.41 -11.76 15.91
C ILE A 155 4.81 -12.38 14.56
N GLY A 156 5.23 -11.56 13.59
CA GLY A 156 5.61 -11.96 12.24
C GLY A 156 7.09 -11.79 11.93
#